data_AF-A0A511M8V8-F1
#
_entry.id   AF-A0A511M8V8-F1
#
_cell.length_a   1.000
_cell.length_b   1.000
_cell.length_c   1.000
_cell.angle_alpha   90.00
_cell.angle_beta   90.00
_cell.angle_gamma   90.00
#
_symmetry.space_group_name_H-M   'P 1'
#
loop_
_entity.id
_entity.type
_entity.pdbx_description
1 polymer ?
#
loop_
_entity_poly.entity_id
_entity_poly.type
_entity_poly.pdbx_seq_one_letter_code
_entity_poly.pdbx_strand_id
1 'polypeptide(L)'
;MNPLGPHLADDQLVGRRDDATRLHLGACADCRARAESWQHLAAAARQVSAELEGTIRTPSFDRLLGDAVGMPWATAEVAARPDWRGSLLVAAALVRTQLQLLPRALVPLSVLGFVCCLLLAVFTKQSATAPTVFGLGVTLLFQLGTLAACLPRADPRLELFSTLPIPPAVVFACRLAVILIADTALALLASMLASEFGAAADFPTMVAGWLGPAMFASAVGIVCAVWRSAQVGAVAGGVMWLLGAAASSATGPVQRIGALLEPLWSTSLATLLIAALLLVVAVVGMSRPRYSAVAG
;
A
#
# COMPACT_ATOMS: atom_id res chain seq x y z
N MET A 1 -38.60 25.53 -15.09
CA MET A 1 -37.57 25.57 -14.03
C MET A 1 -37.86 24.42 -13.09
N ASN A 2 -36.89 23.54 -12.86
CA ASN A 2 -37.06 22.36 -12.01
C ASN A 2 -37.09 22.81 -10.54
N PRO A 3 -38.16 22.54 -9.76
CA PRO A 3 -38.31 23.06 -8.40
C PRO A 3 -37.29 22.49 -7.39
N LEU A 4 -36.48 21.52 -7.80
CA LEU A 4 -35.59 20.74 -6.93
C LEU A 4 -34.11 21.15 -7.03
N GLY A 5 -33.81 22.24 -7.75
CA GLY A 5 -32.44 22.69 -8.00
C GLY A 5 -31.79 22.05 -9.24
N PRO A 6 -30.45 22.13 -9.37
CA PRO A 6 -29.72 21.55 -10.49
C PRO A 6 -29.81 20.01 -10.48
N HIS A 7 -29.63 19.39 -11.65
CA HIS A 7 -29.51 17.94 -11.75
C HIS A 7 -28.30 17.43 -10.97
N LEU A 8 -28.43 16.23 -10.40
CA LEU A 8 -27.32 15.52 -9.78
C LEU A 8 -26.18 15.28 -10.80
N ALA A 9 -24.94 15.42 -10.32
CA ALA A 9 -23.73 15.06 -11.05
C ALA A 9 -23.53 13.54 -11.09
N ASP A 10 -22.75 13.04 -12.07
CA ASP A 10 -22.59 11.60 -12.29
C ASP A 10 -21.94 10.87 -11.11
N ASP A 11 -21.01 11.51 -10.40
CA ASP A 11 -20.39 10.99 -9.18
C ASP A 11 -21.43 10.74 -8.06
N GLN A 12 -22.42 11.63 -7.93
CA GLN A 12 -23.53 11.48 -6.98
C GLN A 12 -24.50 10.36 -7.38
N LEU A 13 -24.61 10.05 -8.68
CA LEU A 13 -25.49 8.99 -9.20
C LEU A 13 -24.87 7.58 -9.03
N VAL A 14 -23.55 7.47 -9.16
CA VAL A 14 -22.79 6.22 -9.05
C VAL A 14 -22.43 5.90 -7.58
N GLY A 15 -22.30 6.93 -6.73
CA GLY A 15 -21.91 6.82 -5.33
C GLY A 15 -22.99 6.30 -4.35
N ARG A 16 -22.63 6.30 -3.06
CA ARG A 16 -23.57 5.95 -1.98
C ARG A 16 -24.62 7.06 -1.87
N ARG A 17 -25.88 6.69 -2.06
CA ARG A 17 -27.01 7.62 -2.02
C ARG A 17 -27.32 8.02 -0.59
N ASP A 18 -26.98 9.25 -0.23
CA ASP A 18 -27.50 9.92 0.95
C ASP A 18 -29.01 10.22 0.83
N ASP A 19 -29.63 10.70 1.90
CA ASP A 19 -31.08 10.90 1.93
C ASP A 19 -31.52 12.03 0.98
N ALA A 20 -30.67 13.04 0.77
CA ALA A 20 -30.92 14.12 -0.18
C ALA A 20 -30.96 13.60 -1.63
N THR A 21 -30.01 12.75 -2.00
CA THR A 21 -29.96 12.09 -3.32
C THR A 21 -31.19 11.23 -3.55
N ARG A 22 -31.64 10.48 -2.53
CA ARG A 22 -32.86 9.66 -2.64
C ARG A 22 -34.12 10.50 -2.85
N LEU A 23 -34.26 11.59 -2.10
CA LEU A 23 -35.37 12.54 -2.27
C LEU A 23 -35.38 13.14 -3.68
N HIS A 24 -34.22 13.56 -4.19
CA HIS A 24 -34.11 14.11 -5.55
C HIS A 24 -34.47 13.07 -6.62
N LEU A 25 -33.99 11.82 -6.53
CA LEU A 25 -34.34 10.74 -7.47
C LEU A 25 -35.84 10.37 -7.44
N GLY A 26 -36.49 10.56 -6.29
CA GLY A 26 -37.93 10.41 -6.15
C GLY A 26 -38.71 11.47 -6.93
N ALA A 27 -38.14 12.67 -7.08
CA ALA A 27 -38.86 13.82 -7.62
C ALA A 27 -38.40 14.26 -9.03
N CYS A 28 -37.22 13.82 -9.51
CA CYS A 28 -36.70 14.12 -10.86
C CYS A 28 -36.60 12.86 -11.73
N ALA A 29 -37.42 12.77 -12.78
CA ALA A 29 -37.46 11.64 -13.71
C ALA A 29 -36.15 11.47 -14.52
N ASP A 30 -35.53 12.58 -14.97
CA ASP A 30 -34.31 12.52 -15.77
C ASP A 30 -33.13 11.97 -14.99
N CYS A 31 -32.94 12.41 -13.74
CA CYS A 31 -31.89 11.89 -12.87
C CYS A 31 -32.14 10.42 -12.52
N ARG A 32 -33.40 9.99 -12.42
CA ARG A 32 -33.75 8.57 -12.22
C ARG A 32 -33.38 7.72 -13.43
N ALA A 33 -33.75 8.15 -14.64
CA ALA A 33 -33.40 7.45 -15.87
C ALA A 33 -31.87 7.33 -16.04
N ARG A 34 -31.13 8.42 -15.71
CA ARG A 34 -29.67 8.41 -15.72
C ARG A 34 -29.11 7.44 -14.67
N ALA A 35 -29.64 7.44 -13.45
CA ALA A 35 -29.25 6.50 -12.41
C ALA A 35 -29.50 5.03 -12.82
N GLU A 36 -30.63 4.75 -13.47
CA GLU A 36 -30.96 3.43 -14.02
C GLU A 36 -29.97 3.02 -15.11
N SER A 37 -29.62 3.93 -16.03
CA SER A 37 -28.59 3.63 -17.05
C SER A 37 -27.24 3.27 -16.43
N TRP A 38 -26.82 3.98 -15.37
CA TRP A 38 -25.59 3.67 -14.64
C TRP A 38 -25.67 2.32 -13.93
N GLN A 39 -26.83 1.99 -13.35
CA GLN A 39 -27.06 0.67 -12.75
C GLN A 39 -27.02 -0.46 -13.78
N HIS A 40 -27.58 -0.25 -14.97
CA HIS A 40 -27.53 -1.20 -16.07
C HIS A 40 -26.09 -1.41 -16.58
N LEU A 41 -25.33 -0.33 -16.78
CA LEU A 41 -23.90 -0.44 -17.12
C LEU A 41 -23.12 -1.20 -16.05
N ALA A 42 -23.34 -0.88 -14.77
CA ALA A 42 -22.66 -1.55 -13.67
C ALA A 42 -23.02 -3.03 -13.56
N ALA A 43 -24.27 -3.40 -13.83
CA ALA A 43 -24.71 -4.79 -13.88
C ALA A 43 -24.09 -5.55 -15.05
N ALA A 44 -24.11 -4.97 -16.25
CA ALA A 44 -23.48 -5.53 -17.45
C ALA A 44 -21.97 -5.71 -17.26
N ALA A 45 -21.28 -4.71 -16.70
CA ALA A 45 -19.86 -4.80 -16.40
C ALA A 45 -19.52 -5.92 -15.39
N ARG A 46 -20.33 -6.09 -14.34
CA ARG A 46 -20.17 -7.20 -13.38
C ARG A 46 -20.42 -8.57 -14.03
N GLN A 47 -21.43 -8.67 -14.88
CA GLN A 47 -21.73 -9.90 -15.61
C GLN A 47 -20.57 -10.25 -16.54
N VAL A 48 -20.12 -9.30 -17.37
CA VAL A 48 -18.97 -9.47 -18.25
C VAL A 48 -17.71 -9.85 -17.45
N SER A 49 -17.46 -9.20 -16.31
CA SER A 49 -16.36 -9.57 -15.42
C SER A 49 -16.47 -11.01 -14.89
N ALA A 50 -17.67 -11.45 -14.47
CA ALA A 50 -17.90 -12.80 -13.97
C ALA A 50 -17.77 -13.86 -15.09
N GLU A 51 -18.18 -13.53 -16.31
CA GLU A 51 -17.99 -14.36 -17.50
C GLU A 51 -16.50 -14.43 -17.89
N LEU A 52 -15.77 -13.31 -17.79
CA LEU A 52 -14.33 -13.21 -18.08
C LEU A 52 -13.44 -13.85 -17.01
N GLU A 53 -13.90 -14.01 -15.77
CA GLU A 53 -13.19 -14.76 -14.72
C GLU A 53 -12.95 -16.24 -15.13
N GLY A 54 -13.65 -16.75 -16.14
CA GLY A 54 -13.39 -18.02 -16.79
C GLY A 54 -12.39 -17.92 -17.96
N THR A 55 -11.09 -18.01 -17.68
CA THR A 55 -9.99 -18.30 -18.63
C THR A 55 -10.06 -17.61 -20.01
N ILE A 56 -10.63 -16.40 -20.12
CA ILE A 56 -10.56 -15.67 -21.37
C ILE A 56 -9.10 -15.21 -21.53
N ARG A 57 -8.35 -15.94 -22.37
CA ARG A 57 -7.04 -15.51 -22.83
C ARG A 57 -7.27 -14.30 -23.71
N THR A 58 -7.14 -13.11 -23.13
CA THR A 58 -7.07 -11.86 -23.89
C THR A 58 -6.03 -12.05 -25.00
N PRO A 59 -6.41 -11.89 -26.28
CA PRO A 59 -5.42 -11.93 -27.35
C PRO A 59 -4.36 -10.87 -27.07
N SER A 60 -3.09 -11.19 -27.35
CA SER A 60 -2.01 -10.22 -27.14
C SER A 60 -2.28 -8.96 -27.95
N PHE A 61 -1.83 -7.81 -27.43
CA PHE A 61 -1.94 -6.54 -28.12
C PHE A 61 -1.39 -6.62 -29.56
N ASP A 62 -0.29 -7.35 -29.76
CA ASP A 62 0.32 -7.56 -31.07
C ASP A 62 -0.59 -8.33 -32.04
N ARG A 63 -1.42 -9.24 -31.53
CA ARG A 63 -2.41 -9.96 -32.36
C ARG A 63 -3.53 -9.02 -32.79
N LEU A 64 -4.03 -8.19 -31.87
CA LEU A 64 -5.06 -7.19 -32.17
C LEU A 64 -4.55 -6.11 -33.14
N LEU A 65 -3.29 -5.68 -32.98
CA LEU A 65 -2.67 -4.68 -33.84
C LEU A 65 -2.28 -5.26 -35.21
N GLY A 66 -1.77 -6.50 -35.22
CA GLY A 66 -1.43 -7.23 -36.45
C GLY A 66 -2.65 -7.42 -37.35
N ASP A 67 -3.79 -7.80 -36.78
CA ASP A 67 -5.05 -7.96 -37.51
C ASP A 67 -5.59 -6.60 -38.00
N ALA A 68 -5.55 -5.55 -37.17
CA ALA A 68 -6.07 -4.23 -37.53
C ALA A 68 -5.21 -3.48 -38.57
N VAL A 69 -3.89 -3.68 -38.55
CA VAL A 69 -2.94 -3.01 -39.47
C VAL A 69 -2.61 -3.89 -40.68
N GLY A 70 -3.19 -5.09 -40.78
CA GLY A 70 -2.96 -6.00 -41.90
C GLY A 70 -1.53 -6.54 -41.96
N MET A 71 -0.88 -6.69 -40.80
CA MET A 71 0.48 -7.21 -40.66
C MET A 71 0.48 -8.62 -40.06
N PRO A 72 0.23 -9.67 -40.87
CA PRO A 72 0.10 -11.05 -40.39
C PRO A 72 1.41 -11.67 -39.87
N TRP A 73 2.54 -10.97 -39.98
CA TRP A 73 3.83 -11.37 -39.41
C TRP A 73 4.01 -10.92 -37.95
N ALA A 74 3.11 -10.09 -37.41
CA ALA A 74 2.92 -9.99 -35.96
C ALA A 74 2.19 -11.24 -35.43
N THR A 75 2.49 -12.41 -35.97
CA THR A 75 2.36 -13.65 -35.21
C THR A 75 3.10 -13.38 -33.91
N ALA A 76 2.38 -13.43 -32.79
CA ALA A 76 2.97 -13.42 -31.48
C ALA A 76 3.99 -14.57 -31.46
N GLU A 77 5.25 -14.27 -31.80
CA GLU A 77 6.36 -15.10 -31.38
C GLU A 77 6.12 -15.27 -29.90
N VAL A 78 5.91 -16.51 -29.48
CA VAL A 78 5.74 -16.86 -28.07
C VAL A 78 6.98 -16.31 -27.42
N ALA A 79 6.87 -15.10 -26.86
CA ALA A 79 8.01 -14.33 -26.40
C ALA A 79 8.74 -15.26 -25.45
N ALA A 80 9.91 -15.71 -25.87
CA ALA A 80 10.62 -16.77 -25.17
C ALA A 80 10.75 -16.28 -23.74
N ARG A 81 10.26 -17.09 -22.79
CA ARG A 81 10.24 -16.71 -21.39
C ARG A 81 11.67 -16.29 -21.05
N PRO A 82 11.90 -15.04 -20.62
CA PRO A 82 13.25 -14.54 -20.44
C PRO A 82 13.99 -15.48 -19.50
N ASP A 83 15.27 -15.70 -19.76
CA ASP A 83 16.14 -16.42 -18.85
C ASP A 83 16.17 -15.72 -17.48
N TRP A 84 16.75 -16.36 -16.46
CA TRP A 84 16.78 -15.78 -15.12
C TRP A 84 17.49 -14.41 -15.09
N ARG A 85 18.49 -14.20 -15.97
CA ARG A 85 19.21 -12.93 -16.11
C ARG A 85 18.33 -11.85 -16.74
N GLY A 86 17.64 -12.18 -17.82
CA GLY A 86 16.68 -11.31 -18.48
C GLY A 86 15.54 -10.95 -17.52
N SER A 87 15.06 -11.91 -16.74
CA SER A 87 14.06 -11.67 -15.68
C SER A 87 14.57 -10.70 -14.61
N LEU A 88 15.83 -10.83 -14.17
CA LEU A 88 16.46 -9.89 -13.24
C LEU A 88 16.66 -8.51 -13.85
N LEU A 89 17.08 -8.41 -15.11
CA LEU A 89 17.25 -7.14 -15.81
C LEU A 89 15.90 -6.42 -15.97
N VAL A 90 14.85 -7.15 -16.31
CA VAL A 90 13.48 -6.62 -16.38
C VAL A 90 13.03 -6.16 -14.99
N ALA A 91 13.23 -6.97 -13.94
CA ALA A 91 12.90 -6.59 -12.58
C ALA A 91 13.67 -5.33 -12.13
N ALA A 92 14.96 -5.23 -12.46
CA ALA A 92 15.78 -4.06 -12.16
C ALA A 92 15.32 -2.81 -12.93
N ALA A 93 14.94 -2.95 -14.20
CA ALA A 93 14.37 -1.88 -14.99
C ALA A 93 13.02 -1.40 -14.41
N LEU A 94 12.16 -2.33 -13.97
CA LEU A 94 10.90 -2.02 -13.29
C LEU A 94 11.15 -1.30 -11.96
N VAL A 95 12.08 -1.79 -11.15
CA VAL A 95 12.48 -1.14 -9.90
C VAL A 95 12.98 0.29 -10.15
N ARG A 96 13.85 0.47 -11.15
CA ARG A 96 14.39 1.79 -11.51
C ARG A 96 13.29 2.76 -11.97
N THR A 97 12.35 2.30 -12.79
CA THR A 97 11.23 3.15 -13.23
C THR A 97 10.30 3.49 -12.07
N GLN A 98 10.00 2.54 -11.18
CA GLN A 98 9.22 2.82 -9.98
C GLN A 98 9.91 3.82 -9.05
N LEU A 99 11.24 3.74 -8.92
CA LEU A 99 12.02 4.70 -8.14
C LEU A 99 11.92 6.12 -8.70
N GLN A 100 11.92 6.28 -10.03
CA GLN A 100 11.76 7.59 -10.68
C GLN A 100 10.34 8.15 -10.54
N LEU A 101 9.35 7.28 -10.37
CA LEU A 101 7.95 7.65 -10.18
C LEU A 101 7.57 7.92 -8.73
N LEU A 102 8.40 7.50 -7.76
CA LEU A 102 8.15 7.82 -6.36
C LEU A 102 8.21 9.34 -6.14
N PRO A 103 7.31 9.90 -5.30
CA PRO A 103 7.36 11.30 -4.96
C PRO A 103 8.76 11.65 -4.43
N ARG A 104 9.45 12.57 -5.12
CA ARG A 104 10.82 12.97 -4.74
C ARG A 104 10.90 13.50 -3.31
N ALA A 105 9.79 14.00 -2.77
CA ALA A 105 9.67 14.47 -1.39
C ALA A 105 9.77 13.34 -0.34
N LEU A 106 9.51 12.07 -0.70
CA LEU A 106 9.67 10.95 0.24
C LEU A 106 11.12 10.76 0.68
N VAL A 107 12.07 10.94 -0.24
CA VAL A 107 13.50 10.76 0.07
C VAL A 107 13.99 11.70 1.18
N PRO A 108 13.87 13.04 1.05
CA PRO A 108 14.30 13.94 2.11
C PRO A 108 13.47 13.77 3.39
N LEU A 109 12.18 13.40 3.28
CA LEU A 109 11.34 13.17 4.46
C LEU A 109 11.78 11.93 5.25
N SER A 110 12.05 10.80 4.57
CA SER A 110 12.58 9.60 5.21
C SER A 110 13.95 9.87 5.83
N VAL A 111 14.87 10.49 5.08
CA VAL A 111 16.20 10.85 5.59
C VAL A 111 16.10 11.75 6.82
N LEU A 112 15.29 12.81 6.77
CA LEU A 112 15.08 13.70 7.91
C LEU A 112 14.49 12.96 9.11
N GLY A 113 13.50 12.09 8.89
CA GLY A 113 12.90 11.27 9.93
C GLY A 113 13.91 10.36 10.63
N PHE A 114 14.76 9.67 9.87
CA PHE A 114 15.81 8.81 10.43
C PHE A 114 16.91 9.61 11.13
N VAL A 115 17.26 10.79 10.61
CA VAL A 115 18.17 11.73 11.30
C VAL A 115 17.56 12.17 12.63
N CYS A 116 16.28 12.51 12.68
CA CYS A 116 15.59 12.84 13.93
C CYS A 116 15.62 11.67 14.92
N CYS A 117 15.35 10.44 14.48
CA CYS A 117 15.43 9.25 15.33
C CYS A 117 16.86 9.04 15.89
N LEU A 118 17.88 9.17 15.04
CA LEU A 118 19.29 9.10 15.42
C LEU A 118 19.64 10.16 16.46
N LEU A 119 19.29 11.43 16.21
CA LEU A 119 19.55 12.52 17.15
C LEU A 119 18.85 12.28 18.49
N LEU A 120 17.59 11.85 18.47
CA LEU A 120 16.88 11.49 19.70
C LEU A 120 17.60 10.39 20.48
N ALA A 121 18.05 9.32 19.82
CA ALA A 121 18.79 8.24 20.46
C ALA A 121 20.11 8.72 21.10
N VAL A 122 20.85 9.58 20.41
CA VAL A 122 22.14 10.12 20.89
C VAL A 122 21.95 11.11 22.04
N PHE A 123 20.98 12.03 21.93
CA PHE A 123 20.73 13.03 22.98
C PHE A 123 20.09 12.43 24.23
N THR A 124 19.39 11.30 24.10
CA THR A 124 18.77 10.60 25.24
C THR A 124 19.60 9.42 25.76
N LYS A 125 20.91 9.37 25.44
CA LYS A 125 21.81 8.25 25.82
C LYS A 125 21.85 7.85 27.30
N GLN A 126 21.45 8.74 28.22
CA GLN A 126 21.36 8.44 29.66
C GLN A 126 20.02 7.80 30.07
N SER A 127 19.02 7.82 29.20
CA SER A 127 17.70 7.27 29.46
C SER A 127 17.60 5.82 29.01
N ALA A 128 17.14 4.94 29.90
CA ALA A 128 16.80 3.56 29.56
C ALA A 128 15.71 3.45 28.48
N THR A 129 14.93 4.52 28.25
CA THR A 129 13.84 4.54 27.24
C THR A 129 14.31 4.91 25.84
N ALA A 130 15.56 5.32 25.65
CA ALA A 130 16.08 5.76 24.35
C ALA A 130 15.93 4.70 23.24
N PRO A 131 16.28 3.42 23.45
CA PRO A 131 16.14 2.38 22.42
C PRO A 131 14.68 2.15 22.04
N THR A 132 13.77 2.21 23.01
CA THR A 132 12.32 2.09 22.82
C THR A 132 11.78 3.23 21.95
N VAL A 133 12.11 4.48 22.29
CA VAL A 133 11.65 5.65 21.54
C VAL A 133 12.19 5.63 20.12
N PHE A 134 13.46 5.24 19.94
CA PHE A 134 14.06 5.03 18.63
C PHE A 134 13.28 3.98 17.83
N GLY A 135 12.99 2.82 18.43
CA GLY A 135 12.29 1.76 17.73
C GLY A 135 10.85 2.10 17.34
N LEU A 136 10.14 2.86 18.18
CA LEU A 136 8.83 3.42 17.86
C LEU A 136 8.89 4.45 16.73
N GLY A 137 9.94 5.29 16.71
CA GLY A 137 10.18 6.26 15.64
C GLY A 137 10.43 5.57 14.29
N VAL A 138 11.31 4.57 14.26
CA VAL A 138 11.58 3.76 13.07
C VAL A 138 10.31 3.04 12.60
N THR A 139 9.55 2.42 13.51
CA THR A 139 8.28 1.75 13.19
C THR A 139 7.30 2.70 12.51
N LEU A 140 7.19 3.95 12.99
CA LEU A 140 6.34 4.96 12.39
C LEU A 140 6.82 5.35 10.97
N LEU A 141 8.13 5.51 10.77
CA LEU A 141 8.70 5.83 9.45
C LEU A 141 8.42 4.74 8.42
N PHE A 142 8.57 3.47 8.79
CA PHE A 142 8.21 2.33 7.94
C PHE A 142 6.73 2.34 7.57
N GLN A 143 5.83 2.65 8.52
CA GLN A 143 4.41 2.76 8.22
C GLN A 143 4.13 3.90 7.24
N LEU A 144 4.72 5.07 7.45
CA LEU A 144 4.55 6.22 6.56
C LEU A 144 5.06 5.92 5.15
N GLY A 145 6.26 5.33 5.04
CA GLY A 145 6.86 4.92 3.77
C GLY A 145 5.98 3.91 3.04
N THR A 146 5.56 2.85 3.72
CA THR A 146 4.74 1.79 3.10
C THR A 146 3.33 2.25 2.75
N LEU A 147 2.71 3.11 3.56
CA LEU A 147 1.43 3.74 3.22
C LEU A 147 1.57 4.70 2.04
N ALA A 148 2.73 5.35 1.87
CA ALA A 148 3.01 6.14 0.66
C ALA A 148 3.02 5.28 -0.62
N ALA A 149 3.39 4.00 -0.53
CA ALA A 149 3.20 3.04 -1.63
C ALA A 149 1.71 2.82 -1.96
N CYS A 150 0.83 3.01 -0.97
CA CYS A 150 -0.63 2.82 -1.00
C CYS A 150 -1.43 4.11 -1.27
N LEU A 151 -0.77 5.24 -1.55
CA LEU A 151 -1.41 6.44 -2.11
C LEU A 151 -1.88 6.42 -3.60
N PRO A 152 -1.95 5.30 -4.38
CA PRO A 152 -2.26 5.37 -5.82
C PRO A 152 -3.62 5.90 -6.26
N ARG A 153 -4.62 6.13 -5.38
CA ARG A 153 -6.00 6.35 -5.84
C ARG A 153 -6.30 7.70 -6.52
N ALA A 154 -5.34 8.64 -6.54
CA ALA A 154 -5.52 9.94 -7.18
C ALA A 154 -4.63 10.15 -8.42
N ASP A 155 -3.84 9.16 -8.85
CA ASP A 155 -3.01 9.31 -10.04
C ASP A 155 -3.81 8.90 -11.30
N PRO A 156 -4.19 9.83 -12.19
CA PRO A 156 -4.96 9.54 -13.42
C PRO A 156 -4.26 8.55 -14.35
N ARG A 157 -2.99 8.23 -14.09
CA ARG A 157 -2.21 7.21 -14.78
C ARG A 157 -2.65 5.79 -14.48
N LEU A 158 -3.49 5.53 -13.47
CA LEU A 158 -4.06 4.20 -13.22
C LEU A 158 -4.91 3.70 -14.41
N GLU A 159 -5.56 4.60 -15.15
CA GLU A 159 -6.26 4.25 -16.38
C GLU A 159 -5.28 3.78 -17.47
N LEU A 160 -4.09 4.40 -17.55
CA LEU A 160 -3.01 3.97 -18.44
C LEU A 160 -2.33 2.67 -17.98
N PHE A 161 -2.30 2.37 -16.68
CA PHE A 161 -1.78 1.09 -16.20
C PHE A 161 -2.71 -0.08 -16.55
N SER A 162 -4.00 0.17 -16.77
CA SER A 162 -4.93 -0.87 -17.26
C SER A 162 -4.63 -1.31 -18.71
N THR A 163 -3.89 -0.50 -19.47
CA THR A 163 -3.48 -0.83 -20.84
C THR A 163 -2.06 -1.39 -20.93
N LEU A 164 -1.30 -1.37 -19.82
CA LEU A 164 0.06 -1.89 -19.78
C LEU A 164 0.06 -3.41 -19.52
N PRO A 165 0.97 -4.16 -20.17
CA PRO A 165 1.04 -5.63 -20.05
C PRO A 165 1.59 -6.12 -18.69
N ILE A 166 1.78 -5.23 -17.72
CA ILE A 166 2.38 -5.57 -16.42
C ILE A 166 1.28 -5.60 -15.35
N PRO A 167 1.09 -6.71 -14.62
CA PRO A 167 0.07 -6.79 -13.59
C PRO A 167 0.24 -5.73 -12.49
N PRO A 168 -0.84 -5.09 -12.02
CA PRO A 168 -0.78 -4.04 -10.99
C PRO A 168 -0.14 -4.53 -9.68
N ALA A 169 -0.33 -5.80 -9.34
CA ALA A 169 0.31 -6.43 -8.18
C ALA A 169 1.85 -6.44 -8.29
N VAL A 170 2.41 -6.62 -9.48
CA VAL A 170 3.87 -6.62 -9.70
C VAL A 170 4.41 -5.20 -9.51
N VAL A 171 3.75 -4.20 -10.10
CA VAL A 171 4.10 -2.79 -9.94
C VAL A 171 4.07 -2.38 -8.46
N PHE A 172 2.99 -2.75 -7.76
CA PHE A 172 2.85 -2.51 -6.33
C PHE A 172 3.94 -3.19 -5.51
N ALA A 173 4.21 -4.48 -5.76
CA ALA A 173 5.25 -5.24 -5.07
C ALA A 173 6.64 -4.62 -5.28
N CYS A 174 6.98 -4.22 -6.51
CA CYS A 174 8.25 -3.55 -6.80
C CYS A 174 8.37 -2.22 -6.04
N ARG A 175 7.32 -1.39 -6.05
CA ARG A 175 7.32 -0.11 -5.33
C ARG A 175 7.48 -0.31 -3.82
N LEU A 176 6.73 -1.26 -3.27
CA LEU A 176 6.76 -1.59 -1.85
C LEU A 176 8.14 -2.14 -1.44
N ALA A 177 8.72 -3.03 -2.26
CA ALA A 177 10.05 -3.57 -2.01
C ALA A 177 11.13 -2.47 -2.00
N VAL A 178 11.08 -1.52 -2.94
CA VAL A 178 12.00 -0.38 -2.98
C VAL A 178 11.94 0.44 -1.69
N ILE A 179 10.73 0.77 -1.24
CA ILE A 179 10.52 1.54 -0.01
C ILE A 179 11.03 0.75 1.21
N LEU A 180 10.63 -0.51 1.35
CA LEU A 180 11.07 -1.35 2.46
C LEU A 180 12.59 -1.52 2.51
N ILE A 181 13.24 -1.72 1.36
CA ILE A 181 14.71 -1.82 1.28
C ILE A 181 15.37 -0.50 1.67
N ALA A 182 14.87 0.63 1.17
CA ALA A 182 15.41 1.94 1.49
C ALA A 182 15.25 2.29 2.99
N ASP A 183 14.06 2.09 3.54
CA ASP A 183 13.78 2.32 4.96
C ASP A 183 14.60 1.36 5.85
N THR A 184 14.78 0.11 5.45
CA THR A 184 15.65 -0.85 6.15
C THR A 184 17.11 -0.41 6.11
N ALA A 185 17.63 0.02 4.97
CA ALA A 185 19.00 0.50 4.86
C ALA A 185 19.23 1.75 5.73
N LEU A 186 18.30 2.71 5.73
CA LEU A 186 18.36 3.90 6.56
C LEU A 186 18.25 3.57 8.05
N ALA A 187 17.37 2.66 8.44
CA ALA A 187 17.21 2.21 9.82
C ALA A 187 18.46 1.49 10.34
N LEU A 188 19.07 0.64 9.52
CA LEU A 188 20.33 -0.03 9.84
C LEU A 188 21.47 0.98 9.98
N LEU A 189 21.58 1.94 9.05
CA LEU A 189 22.58 3.00 9.13
C LEU A 189 22.39 3.87 10.38
N ALA A 190 21.14 4.26 10.70
CA ALA A 190 20.83 5.01 11.90
C ALA A 190 21.11 4.21 13.18
N SER A 191 20.82 2.91 13.21
CA SER A 191 21.12 2.03 14.35
C SER A 191 22.63 1.88 14.55
N MET A 192 23.40 1.73 13.47
CA MET A 192 24.85 1.63 13.51
C MET A 192 25.46 2.94 14.03
N LEU A 193 25.08 4.08 13.45
CA LEU A 193 25.57 5.39 13.89
C LEU A 193 25.18 5.68 15.34
N ALA A 194 23.97 5.36 15.77
CA ALA A 194 23.55 5.55 17.15
C ALA A 194 24.41 4.74 18.13
N SER A 195 24.72 3.48 17.79
CA SER A 195 25.62 2.63 18.59
C SER A 195 27.04 3.21 18.67
N GLU A 196 27.59 3.69 17.56
CA GLU A 196 28.93 4.31 17.51
C GLU A 196 29.00 5.63 18.30
N PHE A 197 27.91 6.41 18.32
CA PHE A 197 27.82 7.66 19.09
C PHE A 197 27.44 7.44 20.56
N GLY A 198 27.43 6.19 21.04
CA GLY A 198 27.25 5.85 22.45
C GLY A 198 25.80 5.90 22.92
N ALA A 199 24.84 5.52 22.07
CA ALA A 199 23.48 5.22 22.51
C ALA A 199 23.48 4.09 23.55
N ALA A 200 22.42 4.02 24.37
CA ALA A 200 22.34 3.09 25.49
C ALA A 200 22.26 1.60 25.11
N ALA A 201 21.89 1.29 23.86
CA ALA A 201 21.77 -0.07 23.35
C ALA A 201 22.80 -0.31 22.23
N ASP A 202 23.29 -1.55 22.15
CA ASP A 202 24.15 -2.03 21.07
C ASP A 202 23.35 -2.22 19.77
N PHE A 203 24.07 -2.24 18.64
CA PHE A 203 23.48 -2.34 17.31
C PHE A 203 22.46 -3.49 17.15
N PRO A 204 22.73 -4.75 17.55
CA PRO A 204 21.77 -5.84 17.44
C PRO A 204 20.48 -5.60 18.26
N THR A 205 20.60 -5.07 19.48
CA THR A 205 19.44 -4.75 20.32
C THR A 205 18.62 -3.62 19.72
N MET A 206 19.27 -2.61 19.15
CA MET A 206 18.57 -1.55 18.42
C MET A 206 17.78 -2.11 17.24
N VAL A 207 18.39 -2.97 16.42
CA VAL A 207 17.72 -3.63 15.28
C VAL A 207 16.55 -4.50 15.74
N ALA A 208 16.75 -5.31 16.77
CA ALA A 208 15.69 -6.15 17.34
C ALA A 208 14.53 -5.33 17.94
N GLY A 209 14.79 -4.10 18.38
CA GLY A 209 13.77 -3.20 18.92
C GLY A 209 12.80 -2.63 17.89
N TRP A 210 13.15 -2.60 16.60
CA TRP A 210 12.28 -2.05 15.55
C TRP A 210 11.92 -3.02 14.44
N LEU A 211 12.75 -4.01 14.11
CA LEU A 211 12.56 -4.82 12.89
C LEU A 211 11.21 -5.56 12.87
N GLY A 212 10.93 -6.35 13.90
CA GLY A 212 9.65 -7.06 14.07
C GLY A 212 8.46 -6.10 14.10
N PRO A 213 8.42 -5.13 15.04
CA PRO A 213 7.35 -4.13 15.11
C PRO A 213 7.10 -3.37 13.81
N ALA A 214 8.15 -2.87 13.15
CA ALA A 214 8.06 -2.11 11.92
C ALA A 214 7.50 -2.94 10.77
N MET A 215 8.02 -4.16 10.57
CA MET A 215 7.54 -5.07 9.53
C MET A 215 6.09 -5.46 9.76
N PHE A 216 5.75 -5.86 10.98
CA PHE A 216 4.41 -6.34 11.32
C PHE A 216 3.37 -5.23 11.22
N ALA A 217 3.63 -4.07 11.83
CA ALA A 217 2.70 -2.95 11.82
C ALA A 217 2.51 -2.37 10.41
N SER A 218 3.57 -2.30 9.61
CA SER A 218 3.48 -1.90 8.21
C SER A 218 2.69 -2.90 7.37
N ALA A 219 2.92 -4.21 7.55
CA ALA A 219 2.18 -5.24 6.83
C ALA A 219 0.67 -5.19 7.13
N VAL A 220 0.29 -5.01 8.40
CA VAL A 220 -1.12 -4.81 8.79
C VAL A 220 -1.69 -3.54 8.16
N GLY A 221 -0.97 -2.41 8.25
CA GLY A 221 -1.38 -1.14 7.66
C GLY A 221 -1.62 -1.26 6.15
N ILE A 222 -0.72 -1.92 5.43
CA ILE A 222 -0.84 -2.15 3.98
C ILE A 222 -2.02 -3.07 3.66
N VAL A 223 -2.20 -4.19 4.37
CA VAL A 223 -3.33 -5.10 4.13
C VAL A 223 -4.65 -4.37 4.29
N CYS A 224 -4.79 -3.57 5.34
CA CYS A 224 -5.96 -2.73 5.56
C CYS A 224 -6.11 -1.63 4.48
N ALA A 225 -5.00 -1.04 4.03
CA ALA A 225 -4.98 -0.05 2.97
C ALA A 225 -5.50 -0.61 1.64
N VAL A 226 -4.99 -1.78 1.25
CA VAL A 226 -5.37 -2.50 0.04
C VAL A 226 -6.82 -2.99 0.12
N TRP A 227 -7.21 -3.53 1.28
CA TRP A 227 -8.54 -4.12 1.44
C TRP A 227 -9.67 -3.08 1.43
N ARG A 228 -9.45 -1.90 2.02
CA ARG A 228 -10.48 -0.88 2.20
C ARG A 228 -10.07 0.46 1.61
N SER A 229 -9.15 1.17 2.27
CA SER A 229 -8.63 2.46 1.82
C SER A 229 -7.35 2.85 2.55
N ALA A 230 -6.55 3.73 1.96
CA ALA A 230 -5.33 4.24 2.58
C ALA A 230 -5.56 4.84 3.97
N GLN A 231 -6.71 5.49 4.21
CA GLN A 231 -7.10 6.01 5.52
C GLN A 231 -7.30 4.89 6.55
N VAL A 232 -7.98 3.79 6.17
CA VAL A 232 -8.16 2.63 7.06
C VAL A 232 -6.82 1.96 7.33
N GLY A 233 -5.94 1.89 6.33
CA GLY A 233 -4.56 1.43 6.52
C GLY A 233 -3.76 2.30 7.49
N ALA A 234 -3.88 3.63 7.37
CA ALA A 234 -3.23 4.58 8.28
C ALA A 234 -3.76 4.47 9.71
N VAL A 235 -5.08 4.31 9.89
CA VAL A 235 -5.68 4.07 11.21
C VAL A 235 -5.20 2.75 11.78
N ALA A 236 -5.20 1.67 10.99
CA ALA A 236 -4.72 0.36 11.44
C ALA A 236 -3.24 0.42 11.84
N GLY A 237 -2.37 1.00 11.02
CA GLY A 237 -0.97 1.24 11.34
C GLY A 237 -0.80 2.07 12.62
N GLY A 238 -1.54 3.17 12.75
CA GLY A 238 -1.52 4.02 13.94
C GLY A 238 -1.95 3.29 15.21
N VAL A 239 -3.00 2.45 15.13
CA VAL A 239 -3.42 1.57 16.23
C VAL A 239 -2.31 0.59 16.58
N MET A 240 -1.70 -0.06 15.59
CA MET A 240 -0.55 -0.95 15.80
C MET A 240 0.62 -0.21 16.47
N TRP A 241 0.93 1.01 16.04
CA TRP A 241 1.97 1.83 16.66
C TRP A 241 1.65 2.17 18.12
N LEU A 242 0.40 2.55 18.43
CA LEU A 242 -0.05 2.82 19.80
C LEU A 242 0.01 1.56 20.68
N LEU A 243 -0.34 0.39 20.14
CA LEU A 243 -0.20 -0.89 20.82
C LEU A 243 1.27 -1.21 21.11
N GLY A 244 2.18 -0.88 20.19
CA GLY A 244 3.61 -1.00 20.42
C GLY A 244 4.16 -0.07 21.50
N ALA A 245 3.70 1.18 21.51
CA ALA A 245 4.03 2.15 22.55
C ALA A 245 3.51 1.69 23.92
N ALA A 246 2.29 1.16 23.96
CA ALA A 246 1.69 0.54 25.13
C ALA A 246 2.48 -0.68 25.61
N ALA A 247 2.89 -1.57 24.70
CA ALA A 247 3.67 -2.75 25.01
C ALA A 247 5.05 -2.44 25.58
N SER A 248 5.58 -1.26 25.26
CA SER A 248 6.86 -0.79 25.77
C SER A 248 6.75 -0.02 27.09
N SER A 249 5.55 0.16 27.64
CA SER A 249 5.34 0.88 28.90
C SER A 249 5.66 -0.02 30.11
N ALA A 250 6.55 0.45 30.98
CA ALA A 250 6.98 -0.31 32.17
C ALA A 250 6.04 -0.17 33.37
N THR A 251 5.08 0.77 33.34
CA THR A 251 4.23 1.10 34.50
C THR A 251 2.78 1.35 34.09
N GLY A 252 1.86 1.13 35.05
CA GLY A 252 0.44 1.46 34.90
C GLY A 252 -0.43 0.35 34.33
N PRO A 253 -1.74 0.63 34.10
CA PRO A 253 -2.72 -0.38 33.66
C PRO A 253 -2.42 -0.96 32.27
N VAL A 254 -1.62 -0.24 31.47
CA VAL A 254 -1.24 -0.61 30.10
C VAL A 254 -0.24 -1.77 30.07
N GLN A 255 0.51 -2.00 31.16
CA GLN A 255 1.48 -3.09 31.28
C GLN A 255 0.86 -4.48 31.05
N ARG A 256 -0.38 -4.72 31.52
CA ARG A 256 -1.07 -6.01 31.33
C ARG A 256 -1.37 -6.29 29.86
N ILE A 257 -1.73 -5.25 29.12
CA ILE A 257 -1.96 -5.33 27.68
C ILE A 257 -0.63 -5.57 26.97
N GLY A 258 0.43 -4.88 27.41
CA GLY A 258 1.78 -5.07 26.91
C GLY A 258 2.30 -6.49 27.03
N ALA A 259 2.14 -7.11 28.20
CA ALA A 259 2.58 -8.48 28.44
C ALA A 259 1.91 -9.52 27.52
N LEU A 260 0.66 -9.28 27.11
CA LEU A 260 -0.03 -10.15 26.14
C LEU A 260 0.46 -9.94 24.71
N LEU A 261 0.95 -8.74 24.39
CA LEU A 261 1.40 -8.36 23.05
C LEU A 261 2.91 -8.51 22.84
N GLU A 262 3.69 -8.60 23.92
CA GLU A 262 5.15 -8.72 23.89
C GLU A 262 5.66 -9.81 22.93
N PRO A 263 5.10 -11.03 22.88
CA PRO A 263 5.58 -12.04 21.94
C PRO A 263 5.39 -11.63 20.47
N LEU A 264 4.31 -10.91 20.18
CA LEU A 264 3.97 -10.42 18.85
C LEU A 264 4.80 -9.18 18.46
N TRP A 265 5.24 -8.40 19.46
CA TRP A 265 6.06 -7.22 19.27
C TRP A 265 7.56 -7.50 19.31
N SER A 266 7.97 -8.65 19.84
CA SER A 266 9.36 -9.08 19.79
C SER A 266 9.79 -9.41 18.35
N THR A 267 11.02 -9.04 17.99
CA THR A 267 11.60 -9.51 16.73
C THR A 267 11.90 -11.00 16.85
N SER A 268 11.03 -11.83 16.27
CA SER A 268 11.15 -13.28 16.24
C SER A 268 10.93 -13.78 14.81
N LEU A 269 11.38 -15.01 14.52
CA LEU A 269 11.14 -15.63 13.21
C LEU A 269 9.63 -15.70 12.90
N ALA A 270 8.80 -15.97 13.92
CA ALA A 270 7.36 -16.04 13.76
C ALA A 270 6.76 -14.69 13.36
N THR A 271 7.15 -13.59 14.00
CA THR A 271 6.61 -12.25 13.68
C THR A 271 7.03 -11.80 12.27
N LEU A 272 8.26 -12.10 11.86
CA LEU A 272 8.74 -11.85 10.49
C LEU A 272 8.01 -12.70 9.44
N LEU A 273 7.75 -13.99 9.72
CA LEU A 273 6.99 -14.87 8.81
C LEU A 273 5.54 -14.40 8.66
N ILE A 274 4.89 -13.99 9.75
CA ILE A 274 3.53 -13.43 9.71
C ILE A 274 3.52 -12.12 8.91
N ALA A 275 4.47 -11.22 9.16
CA ALA A 275 4.59 -9.98 8.40
C ALA A 275 4.80 -10.25 6.91
N ALA A 276 5.70 -11.17 6.55
CA ALA A 276 5.92 -11.57 5.16
C ALA A 276 4.66 -12.15 4.51
N LEU A 277 3.93 -13.02 5.21
CA LEU A 277 2.66 -13.57 4.74
C LEU A 277 1.62 -12.47 4.48
N LEU A 278 1.49 -11.50 5.41
CA LEU A 278 0.59 -10.36 5.26
C LEU A 278 0.97 -9.48 4.06
N LEU A 279 2.27 -9.25 3.82
CA LEU A 279 2.74 -8.53 2.63
C LEU A 279 2.39 -9.28 1.34
N VAL A 280 2.53 -10.61 1.31
CA VAL A 280 2.09 -11.44 0.17
C VAL A 280 0.58 -11.32 -0.02
N VAL A 281 -0.22 -11.39 1.06
CA VAL A 281 -1.67 -11.20 1.02
C VAL A 281 -2.03 -9.81 0.46
N ALA A 282 -1.31 -8.76 0.84
CA ALA A 282 -1.52 -7.42 0.29
C ALA A 282 -1.22 -7.36 -1.22
N VAL A 283 -0.09 -7.92 -1.66
CA VAL A 283 0.28 -7.96 -3.08
C VAL A 283 -0.75 -8.75 -3.91
N VAL A 284 -1.19 -9.91 -3.41
CA VAL A 284 -2.25 -10.70 -4.05
C VAL A 284 -3.60 -9.98 -3.98
N GLY A 285 -3.88 -9.23 -2.92
CA GLY A 285 -5.07 -8.39 -2.80
C GLY A 285 -5.14 -7.33 -3.91
N MET A 286 -3.99 -6.77 -4.30
CA MET A 286 -3.90 -5.77 -5.37
C MET A 286 -4.16 -6.32 -6.78
N SER A 287 -4.03 -7.64 -7.01
CA SER A 287 -4.37 -8.25 -8.30
C SER A 287 -5.87 -8.46 -8.48
N ARG A 288 -6.66 -8.35 -7.41
CA ARG A 288 -8.12 -8.44 -7.44
C ARG A 288 -8.69 -7.03 -7.30
N PRO A 289 -8.93 -6.29 -8.41
CA PRO A 289 -9.55 -4.97 -8.34
C PRO A 289 -10.95 -5.11 -7.74
N ARG A 290 -11.05 -4.97 -6.41
CA ARG A 290 -12.35 -4.89 -5.74
C ARG A 290 -12.87 -3.48 -6.02
N TYR A 291 -13.71 -3.35 -7.04
CA TYR A 291 -14.46 -2.15 -7.42
C TYR A 291 -15.38 -1.56 -6.31
N SER A 292 -15.22 -1.97 -5.05
CA SER A 292 -16.11 -1.63 -3.94
C SER A 292 -15.94 -0.20 -3.38
N ALA A 293 -15.09 0.65 -3.96
CA ALA A 293 -14.76 1.97 -3.40
C ALA A 293 -15.32 3.16 -4.19
N VAL A 294 -16.21 2.97 -5.17
CA VAL A 294 -16.96 4.10 -5.78
C VAL A 294 -18.16 4.52 -4.92
N ALA A 295 -18.38 3.92 -3.75
CA ALA A 295 -19.52 4.22 -2.87
C ALA A 295 -19.12 4.70 -1.46
N GLY A 296 -17.98 5.39 -1.33
CA GLY A 296 -17.50 5.96 -0.07
C GLY A 296 -17.73 7.45 0.02
#